data_AF-A0A534N2I0-F1
#
_entry.id   AF-A0A534N2I0-F1
#
_cell.length_a   1.000
_cell.length_b   1.000
_cell.length_c   1.000
_cell.angle_alpha   90.00
_cell.angle_beta   90.00
_cell.angle_gamma   90.00
#
_symmetry.space_group_name_H-M   'P 1'
#
loop_
_entity.id
_entity.type
_entity.pdbx_description
1 polymer ?
#
loop_
_entity_poly.entity_id
_entity_poly.type
_entity_poly.pdbx_seq_one_letter_code
_entity_poly.pdbx_strand_id
1 'polypeptide(L)'
;MPRESGIRQRAIVGRRLDLADFELLTKYTLPFVDAAWEVPFAVLDLVGSPPRVLAGPIHWDGSRLHSTEPKAALRRIESVPPEDLGHLVHYDPWWVFRGASGVDRTWIEAAFATNIARPFMHAGKKLKIHDLRFDDGMERLEAILAKDDVFRPIELHRGEVDLLSLRRGRPDDVEGSSSPTAKAL
;
A
#
# COMPACT_ATOMS: atom_id res chain seq x y z
N MET A 1 -15.69 -3.04 24.90
CA MET A 1 -14.66 -3.59 24.01
C MET A 1 -13.73 -2.44 23.66
N PRO A 2 -12.42 -2.52 23.92
CA PRO A 2 -11.50 -1.53 23.39
C PRO A 2 -11.60 -1.55 21.87
N ARG A 3 -11.68 -0.37 21.23
CA ARG A 3 -11.59 -0.26 19.78
C ARG A 3 -10.21 -0.81 19.39
N GLU A 4 -10.11 -1.74 18.44
CA GLU A 4 -8.82 -1.90 17.74
C GLU A 4 -8.48 -0.49 17.22
N SER A 5 -7.38 0.08 17.70
CA SER A 5 -6.91 1.38 17.21
C SER A 5 -6.41 1.23 15.79
N GLY A 6 -6.54 2.29 15.00
CA GLY A 6 -6.02 2.33 13.65
C GLY A 6 -6.99 1.84 12.57
N ILE A 7 -6.63 2.18 11.34
CA ILE A 7 -7.44 1.96 10.14
C ILE A 7 -6.82 0.83 9.33
N ARG A 8 -7.58 -0.23 9.07
CA ARG A 8 -7.17 -1.28 8.14
C ARG A 8 -7.44 -0.89 6.68
N GLN A 9 -6.48 -1.08 5.78
CA GLN A 9 -6.65 -0.74 4.35
C GLN A 9 -7.88 -1.42 3.74
N ARG A 10 -8.15 -2.68 4.11
CA ARG A 10 -9.33 -3.40 3.60
C ARG A 10 -10.66 -2.85 4.15
N ALA A 11 -10.67 -2.19 5.31
CA ALA A 11 -11.90 -1.67 5.93
C ALA A 11 -12.43 -0.41 5.22
N ILE A 12 -11.55 0.31 4.51
CA ILE A 12 -11.83 1.59 3.84
C ILE A 12 -12.15 1.46 2.34
N VAL A 13 -12.28 0.24 1.84
CA VAL A 13 -12.70 -0.03 0.46
C VAL A 13 -14.19 0.33 0.27
N GLY A 14 -14.52 0.96 -0.86
CA GLY A 14 -15.91 1.25 -1.23
C GLY A 14 -16.63 2.27 -0.34
N ARG A 15 -15.88 3.14 0.35
CA ARG A 15 -16.45 4.09 1.32
C ARG A 15 -16.76 5.44 0.69
N ARG A 16 -17.74 6.14 1.28
CA ARG A 16 -17.92 7.56 1.04
C ARG A 16 -16.83 8.33 1.78
N LEU A 17 -16.30 9.36 1.13
CA LEU A 17 -15.34 10.29 1.69
C LEU A 17 -15.98 11.68 1.73
N ASP A 18 -16.19 12.18 2.94
CA ASP A 18 -16.62 13.55 3.20
C ASP A 18 -15.36 14.43 3.24
N LEU A 19 -15.24 15.32 2.26
CA LEU A 19 -14.28 16.43 2.24
C LEU A 19 -14.88 17.65 2.94
N ALA A 20 -14.09 18.70 3.15
CA ALA A 20 -14.57 19.91 3.83
C ALA A 20 -15.78 20.59 3.13
N ASP A 21 -15.88 20.47 1.81
CA ASP A 21 -16.87 21.16 0.98
C ASP A 21 -17.58 20.24 -0.04
N PHE A 22 -17.31 18.93 -0.02
CA PHE A 22 -17.82 18.00 -1.03
C PHE A 22 -17.87 16.54 -0.54
N GLU A 23 -18.78 15.73 -1.07
CA GLU A 23 -18.83 14.30 -0.80
C GLU A 23 -18.41 13.51 -2.05
N LEU A 24 -17.58 12.48 -1.86
CA LEU A 24 -17.13 11.57 -2.91
C LEU A 24 -17.52 10.12 -2.58
N LEU A 25 -17.76 9.34 -3.64
CA LEU A 25 -17.84 7.88 -3.53
C LEU A 25 -16.55 7.27 -4.07
N THR A 26 -15.77 6.66 -3.19
CA THR A 26 -14.56 5.91 -3.57
C THR A 26 -14.93 4.46 -3.90
N LYS A 27 -14.33 3.91 -4.95
CA LYS A 27 -14.23 2.46 -5.14
C LYS A 27 -13.14 1.91 -4.22
N TYR A 28 -11.98 2.58 -4.21
CA TYR A 28 -10.82 2.21 -3.41
C TYR A 28 -10.10 3.47 -2.93
N THR A 29 -9.56 3.38 -1.72
CA THR A 29 -8.58 4.32 -1.16
C THR A 29 -7.26 3.56 -1.03
N LEU A 30 -6.23 4.02 -1.73
CA LEU A 30 -4.94 3.35 -1.84
C LEU A 30 -3.82 4.24 -1.28
N PRO A 31 -3.46 4.07 0.00
CA PRO A 31 -2.38 4.82 0.62
C PRO A 31 -1.02 4.40 0.05
N PHE A 32 -0.15 5.38 -0.20
CA PHE A 32 1.26 5.14 -0.46
C PHE A 32 2.04 5.44 0.83
N VAL A 33 3.04 4.61 1.12
CA VAL A 33 3.85 4.69 2.34
C VAL A 33 5.31 4.85 1.98
N ASP A 34 6.03 5.76 2.64
CA ASP A 34 7.46 5.93 2.42
C ASP A 34 8.33 5.05 3.34
N ALA A 35 9.65 5.18 3.25
CA ALA A 35 10.58 4.45 4.10
C ALA A 35 10.51 4.84 5.59
N ALA A 36 9.98 6.03 5.91
CA ALA A 36 9.77 6.50 7.27
C ALA A 36 8.45 5.98 7.88
N TRP A 37 7.69 5.16 7.13
CA TRP A 37 6.36 4.66 7.47
C TRP A 37 5.30 5.78 7.49
N GLU A 38 5.55 6.90 6.81
CA GLU A 38 4.60 8.00 6.67
C GLU A 38 3.79 7.84 5.39
N VAL A 39 2.56 8.36 5.39
CA VAL A 39 1.63 8.34 4.27
C VAL A 39 1.64 9.72 3.60
N PRO A 40 2.51 9.96 2.59
CA PRO A 40 2.55 11.25 1.92
C PRO A 40 1.27 11.56 1.14
N PHE A 41 0.57 10.53 0.66
CA PHE A 41 -0.73 10.68 0.00
C PHE A 41 -1.46 9.34 -0.14
N ALA A 42 -2.76 9.44 -0.45
CA ALA A 42 -3.55 8.32 -0.96
C ALA A 42 -4.06 8.60 -2.39
N VAL A 43 -4.10 7.56 -3.20
CA VAL A 43 -4.83 7.56 -4.48
C VAL A 43 -6.27 7.14 -4.21
N LEU A 44 -7.20 7.99 -4.62
CA LEU A 44 -8.64 7.75 -4.56
C LEU A 44 -9.12 7.29 -5.94
N ASP A 45 -9.51 6.03 -6.07
CA ASP A 45 -10.27 5.54 -7.23
C ASP A 45 -11.74 5.92 -7.04
N LEU A 46 -12.27 6.72 -7.95
CA LEU A 46 -13.58 7.34 -7.79
C LEU A 46 -14.62 6.65 -8.66
N VAL A 47 -15.87 6.59 -8.18
CA VAL A 47 -16.99 6.16 -9.02
C VAL A 47 -17.32 7.25 -10.04
N GLY A 48 -17.23 6.93 -11.33
CA GLY A 48 -17.61 7.83 -12.42
C GLY A 48 -16.60 8.96 -12.71
N SER A 49 -15.37 8.87 -12.22
CA SER A 49 -14.31 9.85 -12.47
C SER A 49 -12.92 9.20 -12.48
N PRO A 50 -11.92 9.78 -13.16
CA PRO A 50 -10.56 9.27 -13.10
C PRO A 50 -9.99 9.40 -11.68
N PRO A 51 -9.00 8.55 -11.30
CA PRO A 51 -8.37 8.61 -9.99
C PRO A 51 -7.80 9.99 -9.63
N ARG A 52 -7.75 10.29 -8.34
CA ARG A 52 -7.21 11.54 -7.78
C ARG A 52 -6.25 11.26 -6.65
N VAL A 53 -5.32 12.19 -6.44
CA VAL A 53 -4.40 12.17 -5.30
C VAL A 53 -4.94 13.11 -4.23
N LEU A 54 -5.02 12.59 -3.01
CA LEU A 54 -5.29 13.37 -1.81
C LEU A 54 -4.06 13.30 -0.91
N ALA A 55 -3.46 14.47 -0.63
CA ALA A 55 -2.37 14.61 0.33
C ALA A 55 -2.96 15.31 1.55
N GLY A 56 -3.16 14.55 2.63
CA GLY A 56 -3.77 15.03 3.86
C GLY A 56 -4.40 13.89 4.67
N PRO A 57 -4.74 14.14 5.94
CA PRO A 57 -5.30 13.11 6.82
C PRO A 57 -6.64 12.56 6.31
N ILE A 58 -6.84 11.25 6.49
CA ILE A 58 -8.09 10.54 6.23
C ILE A 58 -8.48 9.79 7.49
N HIS A 59 -9.53 10.25 8.15
CA HIS A 59 -10.08 9.60 9.34
C HIS A 59 -11.19 8.63 8.96
N TRP A 60 -11.39 7.58 9.76
CA TRP A 60 -12.49 6.64 9.59
C TRP A 60 -13.35 6.55 10.85
N ASP A 61 -14.64 6.85 10.73
CA ASP A 61 -15.57 6.79 11.87
C ASP A 61 -16.15 5.40 12.13
N GLY A 62 -15.86 4.42 11.26
CA GLY A 62 -16.46 3.08 11.25
C GLY A 62 -17.38 2.83 10.04
N SER A 63 -17.80 3.89 9.35
CA SER A 63 -18.73 3.85 8.22
C SER A 63 -18.23 4.68 7.04
N ARG A 64 -17.77 5.91 7.31
CA ARG A 64 -17.36 6.91 6.32
C ARG A 64 -15.93 7.36 6.57
N LEU A 65 -15.30 7.82 5.50
CA LEU A 65 -14.01 8.50 5.55
C LEU A 65 -14.23 10.01 5.65
N HIS A 66 -13.35 10.69 6.36
CA HIS A 66 -13.41 12.14 6.56
C HIS A 66 -12.05 12.76 6.32
N SER A 67 -12.03 13.86 5.56
CA SER A 67 -10.84 14.70 5.40
C SER A 67 -11.22 16.17 5.51
N THR A 68 -10.34 16.96 6.12
CA THR A 68 -10.48 18.42 6.20
C THR A 68 -10.03 19.12 4.92
N GLU A 69 -9.51 18.38 3.95
CA GLU A 69 -9.12 18.92 2.66
C GLU A 69 -10.35 19.30 1.82
N PRO A 70 -10.33 20.42 1.08
CA PRO A 70 -11.39 20.77 0.15
C PRO A 70 -11.26 19.96 -1.15
N LYS A 71 -12.32 19.90 -1.94
CA LYS A 71 -12.30 19.27 -3.28
C LYS A 71 -11.20 19.82 -4.19
N ALA A 72 -10.88 21.11 -4.05
CA ALA A 72 -9.82 21.75 -4.83
C ALA A 72 -8.41 21.20 -4.53
N ALA A 73 -8.20 20.56 -3.37
CA ALA A 73 -6.95 19.90 -3.03
C ALA A 73 -6.78 18.54 -3.72
N LEU A 74 -7.83 17.99 -4.34
CA LEU A 74 -7.73 16.76 -5.13
C LEU A 74 -6.97 17.00 -6.42
N ARG A 75 -5.75 16.47 -6.48
CA ARG A 75 -4.90 16.61 -7.64
C ARG A 75 -5.14 15.47 -8.62
N ARG A 76 -4.85 15.73 -9.90
CA ARG A 76 -4.73 14.66 -10.89
C ARG A 76 -3.62 13.70 -10.48
N ILE A 77 -3.74 12.44 -10.86
CA ILE A 77 -2.75 11.43 -10.48
C ILE A 77 -1.38 11.73 -11.08
N GLU A 78 -1.35 12.32 -12.27
CA GLU A 78 -0.13 12.77 -12.98
C GLU A 78 0.58 13.95 -12.29
N SER A 79 -0.01 14.53 -11.24
CA SER A 79 0.69 15.52 -10.40
C SER A 79 1.78 14.90 -9.53
N VAL A 80 1.82 13.57 -9.43
CA VAL A 80 2.92 12.81 -8.82
C VAL A 80 3.74 12.21 -9.96
N PRO A 81 4.96 12.72 -10.21
CA PRO A 81 5.87 12.14 -11.19
C PRO A 81 6.13 10.65 -10.93
N PRO A 82 6.21 9.80 -11.97
CA PRO A 82 6.50 8.37 -11.81
C PRO A 82 7.78 8.05 -11.03
N GLU A 83 8.80 8.90 -11.15
CA GLU A 83 10.07 8.80 -10.42
C GLU A 83 9.90 8.92 -8.89
N ASP A 84 8.96 9.76 -8.44
CA ASP A 84 8.70 9.97 -7.00
C ASP A 84 8.08 8.73 -6.36
N LEU A 85 7.35 7.93 -7.14
CA LEU A 85 6.83 6.63 -6.70
C LEU A 85 7.96 5.65 -6.35
N GLY A 86 9.16 5.85 -6.92
CA GLY A 86 10.35 5.05 -6.65
C GLY A 86 10.76 5.01 -5.17
N HIS A 87 10.23 5.90 -4.33
CA HIS A 87 10.50 5.96 -2.89
C HIS A 87 9.33 5.50 -2.01
N LEU A 88 8.22 5.03 -2.61
CA LEU A 88 7.00 4.63 -1.92
C LEU A 88 6.64 3.14 -2.06
N VAL A 89 5.83 2.61 -1.17
CA VAL A 89 5.20 1.29 -1.28
C VAL A 89 3.70 1.41 -1.15
N HIS A 90 2.97 0.45 -1.70
CA HIS A 90 1.56 0.25 -1.37
C HIS A 90 1.25 -1.25 -1.41
N TYR A 91 0.11 -1.64 -0.85
CA TYR A 91 -0.33 -3.03 -0.86
C TYR A 91 -1.55 -3.23 -1.77
N ASP A 92 -1.44 -4.19 -2.70
CA ASP A 92 -2.54 -4.76 -3.50
C ASP A 92 -3.32 -3.73 -4.35
N PRO A 93 -2.71 -3.17 -5.42
CA PRO A 93 -3.32 -2.14 -6.24
C PRO A 93 -4.25 -2.69 -7.32
N TRP A 94 -4.36 -4.02 -7.44
CA TRP A 94 -4.88 -4.66 -8.64
C TRP A 94 -6.28 -4.16 -9.00
N TRP A 95 -7.08 -3.83 -8.01
CA TRP A 95 -8.44 -3.35 -8.21
C TRP A 95 -8.56 -1.87 -8.59
N VAL A 96 -7.56 -1.05 -8.25
CA VAL A 96 -7.53 0.41 -8.50
C VAL A 96 -7.23 0.72 -9.96
N PHE A 97 -6.25 0.03 -10.54
CA PHE A 97 -5.77 0.34 -11.90
C PHE A 97 -6.32 -0.59 -12.98
N ARG A 98 -7.05 -1.65 -12.60
CA ARG A 98 -7.71 -2.53 -13.57
C ARG A 98 -8.87 -1.79 -14.22
N GLY A 99 -8.67 -1.35 -15.47
CA GLY A 99 -9.68 -0.61 -16.22
C GLY A 99 -9.77 0.87 -15.86
N ALA A 100 -8.77 1.41 -15.15
CA ALA A 100 -8.66 2.86 -14.97
C ALA A 100 -8.49 3.52 -16.34
N SER A 101 -9.36 4.51 -16.62
CA SER A 101 -9.31 5.30 -17.84
C SER A 101 -8.76 6.69 -17.53
N GLY A 102 -8.04 7.29 -18.48
CA GLY A 102 -7.48 8.62 -18.33
C GLY A 102 -6.32 8.70 -17.34
N VAL A 103 -5.60 7.59 -17.11
CA VAL A 103 -4.32 7.56 -16.40
C VAL A 103 -3.24 7.09 -17.37
N ASP A 104 -2.10 7.78 -17.36
CA ASP A 104 -0.96 7.42 -18.19
C ASP A 104 -0.41 6.02 -17.87
N ARG A 105 -0.03 5.28 -18.91
CA ARG A 105 0.42 3.89 -18.76
C ARG A 105 1.74 3.78 -18.00
N THR A 106 2.67 4.70 -18.21
CA THR A 106 3.95 4.75 -17.49
C THR A 106 3.72 5.00 -16.00
N TRP A 107 2.75 5.85 -15.66
CA TRP A 107 2.37 6.06 -14.27
C TRP A 107 1.85 4.77 -13.63
N ILE A 108 0.95 4.05 -14.31
CA ILE A 108 0.41 2.76 -13.83
C ILE A 108 1.55 1.77 -13.59
N GLU A 109 2.49 1.64 -14.53
CA GLU A 109 3.61 0.71 -14.42
C GLU A 109 4.55 1.06 -13.26
N ALA A 110 4.85 2.35 -13.06
CA ALA A 110 5.62 2.83 -11.93
C ALA A 110 4.90 2.54 -10.60
N ALA A 111 3.59 2.77 -10.53
CA ALA A 111 2.81 2.41 -9.35
C ALA A 111 2.87 0.91 -9.08
N PHE A 112 2.65 0.04 -10.07
CA PHE A 112 2.73 -1.41 -9.88
C PHE A 112 4.10 -1.89 -9.36
N ALA A 113 5.19 -1.21 -9.72
CA ALA A 113 6.54 -1.52 -9.22
C ALA A 113 6.71 -1.25 -7.71
N THR A 114 5.80 -0.50 -7.08
CA THR A 114 5.80 -0.20 -5.64
C THR A 114 4.99 -1.20 -4.80
N ASN A 115 4.35 -2.19 -5.43
CA ASN A 115 3.47 -3.14 -4.74
C ASN A 115 4.26 -4.13 -3.86
N ILE A 116 3.82 -4.30 -2.61
CA ILE A 116 4.41 -5.23 -1.64
C ILE A 116 3.58 -6.50 -1.38
N ALA A 117 2.58 -6.80 -2.21
CA ALA A 117 1.69 -7.95 -2.01
C ALA A 117 2.35 -9.34 -2.23
N ARG A 118 3.60 -9.38 -2.72
CA ARG A 118 4.31 -10.64 -2.94
C ARG A 118 4.77 -11.26 -1.62
N PRO A 119 4.82 -12.60 -1.51
CA PRO A 119 5.46 -13.24 -0.36
C PRO A 119 6.95 -12.83 -0.24
N PHE A 120 7.44 -12.75 0.98
CA PHE A 120 8.81 -12.36 1.31
C PHE A 120 9.35 -13.22 2.46
N MET A 121 10.68 -13.25 2.63
CA MET A 121 11.32 -13.94 3.74
C MET A 121 11.57 -12.96 4.89
N HIS A 122 11.22 -13.34 6.12
CA HIS A 122 11.51 -12.59 7.32
C HIS A 122 11.76 -13.55 8.49
N ALA A 123 12.89 -13.37 9.19
CA ALA A 123 13.32 -14.22 10.29
C ALA A 123 13.24 -15.74 9.98
N GLY A 124 13.66 -16.14 8.77
CA GLY A 124 13.64 -17.54 8.32
C GLY A 124 12.27 -18.09 7.94
N LYS A 125 11.21 -17.28 7.99
CA LYS A 125 9.85 -17.66 7.60
C LYS A 125 9.41 -16.98 6.31
N LYS A 126 8.66 -17.70 5.49
CA LYS A 126 7.98 -17.13 4.33
C LYS A 126 6.68 -16.48 4.80
N LEU A 127 6.57 -15.17 4.64
CA LEU A 127 5.41 -14.39 5.02
C LEU A 127 4.68 -13.86 3.79
N LYS A 128 3.38 -13.64 3.90
CA LYS A 128 2.55 -12.95 2.91
C LYS A 128 1.73 -11.86 3.59
N ILE A 129 1.85 -10.63 3.10
CA ILE A 129 1.01 -9.52 3.54
C ILE A 129 -0.44 -9.81 3.16
N HIS A 130 -1.37 -9.60 4.09
CA HIS A 130 -2.79 -9.68 3.81
C HIS A 130 -3.51 -8.34 4.01
N ASP A 131 -2.98 -7.45 4.84
CA ASP A 131 -3.55 -6.12 5.09
C ASP A 131 -2.49 -5.16 5.66
N LEU A 132 -2.80 -3.87 5.68
CA LEU A 132 -2.01 -2.82 6.34
C LEU A 132 -2.86 -2.14 7.39
N ARG A 133 -2.27 -1.82 8.55
CA ARG A 133 -2.92 -1.02 9.60
C ARG A 133 -2.21 0.31 9.73
N PHE A 134 -2.96 1.39 9.56
CA PHE A 134 -2.54 2.77 9.74
C PHE A 134 -3.04 3.32 11.06
N ASP A 135 -2.52 4.46 11.48
CA ASP A 135 -3.09 5.22 12.60
C ASP A 135 -4.50 5.76 12.26
N ASP A 136 -5.18 6.33 13.26
CA ASP A 136 -6.56 6.81 13.13
C ASP A 136 -6.73 7.98 12.13
N GLY A 137 -5.63 8.64 11.75
CA GLY A 137 -5.58 9.71 10.74
C GLY A 137 -5.08 9.26 9.36
N MET A 138 -4.65 8.00 9.22
CA MET A 138 -3.98 7.48 8.04
C MET A 138 -2.77 8.30 7.61
N GLU A 139 -2.06 8.88 8.58
CA GLU A 139 -0.85 9.66 8.37
C GLU A 139 0.38 8.75 8.46
N ARG A 140 0.25 7.62 9.17
CA ARG A 140 1.35 6.67 9.38
C ARG A 140 0.89 5.23 9.28
N LEU A 141 1.74 4.40 8.70
CA LEU A 141 1.62 2.95 8.82
C LEU A 141 2.04 2.55 10.25
N GLU A 142 1.23 1.76 10.93
CA GLU A 142 1.53 1.24 12.27
C GLU A 142 2.00 -0.22 12.21
N ALA A 143 1.40 -1.02 11.32
CA ALA A 143 1.72 -2.42 11.17
C ALA A 143 1.45 -2.95 9.77
N ILE A 144 2.34 -3.83 9.30
CA ILE A 144 2.07 -4.76 8.21
C ILE A 144 1.43 -6.01 8.82
N LEU A 145 0.22 -6.35 8.37
CA LEU A 145 -0.47 -7.56 8.80
C LEU A 145 -0.14 -8.68 7.81
N ALA A 146 0.65 -9.64 8.25
CA ALA A 146 1.12 -10.76 7.44
C ALA A 146 0.63 -12.12 7.98
N LYS A 147 0.81 -13.16 7.19
CA LYS A 147 0.61 -14.57 7.59
C LYS A 147 1.80 -15.40 7.16
N ASP A 148 2.16 -16.39 7.96
CA ASP A 148 3.08 -17.45 7.52
C ASP A 148 2.39 -18.50 6.62
N ASP A 149 3.14 -19.52 6.24
CA ASP A 149 2.69 -20.63 5.39
C ASP A 149 1.59 -21.51 6.02
N VAL A 150 1.47 -21.48 7.35
CA VAL A 150 0.40 -22.15 8.11
C VAL A 150 -0.69 -21.18 8.57
N PHE A 151 -0.77 -20.00 7.94
CA PHE A 151 -1.79 -18.97 8.14
C PHE A 151 -1.81 -18.32 9.53
N ARG A 152 -0.73 -18.45 10.33
CA ARG A 152 -0.64 -17.76 11.62
C ARG A 152 -0.41 -16.27 11.38
N PRO A 153 -1.19 -15.39 12.03
CA PRO A 153 -1.05 -13.95 11.88
C PRO A 153 0.27 -13.48 12.53
N ILE A 154 0.95 -12.57 11.83
CA ILE A 154 2.14 -11.87 12.30
C ILE A 154 1.94 -10.39 12.01
N GLU A 155 2.21 -9.54 12.98
CA GLU A 155 2.30 -8.09 12.79
C GLU A 155 3.77 -7.70 12.73
N LEU A 156 4.14 -6.89 11.74
CA LEU A 156 5.47 -6.30 11.65
C LEU A 156 5.33 -4.78 11.78
N HIS A 157 6.16 -4.19 12.61
CA HIS A 157 6.20 -2.78 12.92
C HIS A 157 7.44 -2.11 12.35
N ARG A 158 7.47 -0.78 12.47
CA ARG A 158 8.62 0.03 12.10
C ARG A 158 9.87 -0.47 12.81
N GLY A 159 10.95 -0.65 12.04
CA GLY A 159 12.24 -1.14 12.52
C GLY A 159 12.40 -2.67 12.46
N GLU A 160 11.32 -3.43 12.29
CA GLU A 160 11.40 -4.88 12.10
C GLU A 160 11.60 -5.26 10.63
N VAL A 161 11.21 -4.39 9.71
CA VAL A 161 11.32 -4.61 8.26
C VAL A 161 11.63 -3.32 7.51
N ASP A 162 12.53 -3.40 6.53
CA ASP A 162 12.72 -2.35 5.53
C ASP A 162 11.61 -2.45 4.47
N LEU A 163 10.70 -1.48 4.45
CA LEU A 163 9.55 -1.46 3.53
C LEU A 163 9.97 -1.51 2.07
N LEU A 164 11.04 -0.82 1.69
CA LEU A 164 11.43 -0.72 0.28
C LEU A 164 11.99 -2.04 -0.25
N SER A 165 12.60 -2.84 0.64
CA SER A 165 13.07 -4.20 0.31
C SER A 165 11.92 -5.13 -0.10
N LEU A 166 10.70 -4.90 0.41
CA LEU A 166 9.53 -5.76 0.17
C LEU A 166 8.99 -5.69 -1.26
N ARG A 167 9.31 -4.62 -2.00
CA ARG A 167 8.93 -4.51 -3.43
C ARG A 167 9.58 -5.60 -4.26
N ARG A 168 10.77 -6.04 -3.84
CA ARG A 168 11.56 -7.09 -4.48
C ARG A 168 11.31 -8.40 -3.73
N GLY A 169 10.17 -9.03 -3.98
CA GLY A 169 10.05 -10.47 -3.69
C GLY A 169 11.04 -11.21 -4.59
N ARG A 170 12.27 -11.44 -4.15
CA ARG A 170 13.30 -12.13 -4.93
C ARG A 170 13.00 -13.64 -4.91
N PRO A 171 12.95 -14.31 -6.07
CA PRO A 171 13.00 -15.76 -6.13
C PRO A 171 14.43 -16.33 -5.96
N ASP A 172 15.48 -15.52 -6.17
CA ASP A 172 16.83 -16.02 -6.51
C ASP A 172 17.95 -15.62 -5.52
N ASP A 173 17.86 -15.98 -4.23
CA ASP A 173 19.02 -15.97 -3.32
C ASP A 173 19.35 -17.36 -2.75
N VAL A 174 19.01 -18.42 -3.48
CA VAL A 174 19.52 -19.78 -3.23
C VAL A 174 20.26 -20.28 -4.46
N GLU A 175 21.44 -19.73 -4.72
CA GLU A 175 22.51 -20.45 -5.43
C GLU A 175 23.85 -19.84 -5.03
N GLY A 176 24.32 -20.26 -3.86
CA GLY A 176 25.54 -19.76 -3.25
C GLY A 176 26.03 -20.67 -2.14
N SER A 177 26.05 -21.99 -2.35
CA SER A 177 26.78 -22.90 -1.49
C SER A 177 27.32 -24.10 -2.28
N SER A 178 28.65 -24.08 -2.42
CA SER A 178 29.56 -25.23 -2.44
C SER A 178 29.39 -26.32 -3.51
N SER A 179 30.32 -26.31 -4.48
CA SER A 179 30.92 -27.54 -5.05
C SER A 179 31.31 -28.53 -3.94
N PRO A 180 31.12 -29.84 -4.15
CA PRO A 180 32.18 -30.67 -4.71
C PRO A 180 31.60 -31.66 -5.76
N THR A 181 32.31 -32.26 -6.71
CA THR A 181 33.57 -33.00 -6.62
C THR A 181 33.98 -33.36 -8.06
N ALA A 182 35.28 -33.35 -8.35
CA ALA A 182 35.84 -34.02 -9.50
C ALA A 182 35.54 -35.52 -9.48
N LYS A 183 35.32 -36.14 -10.66
CA LYS A 183 35.98 -37.40 -11.01
C LYS A 183 36.07 -37.55 -12.53
N ALA A 184 37.31 -37.76 -12.96
CA ALA A 184 37.68 -38.26 -14.27
C ALA A 184 37.13 -39.69 -14.49
N LEU A 185 36.73 -39.98 -15.71
CA LEU A 185 37.23 -41.06 -16.59
C LEU A 185 36.61 -40.90 -17.98
#